data_AF-A0A7S4AJR6-F1
#
_entry.id   AF-A0A7S4AJR6-F1
#
_cell.length_a   1.000
_cell.length_b   1.000
_cell.length_c   1.000
_cell.angle_alpha   90.00
_cell.angle_beta   90.00
_cell.angle_gamma   90.00
#
_symmetry.space_group_name_H-M   'P 1'
#
loop_
_entity.id
_entity.type
_entity.pdbx_description
1 polymer ?
#
loop_
_entity_poly.entity_id
_entity_poly.type
_entity_poly.pdbx_seq_one_letter_code
_entity_poly.pdbx_strand_id
1 'polypeptide(L)'
;MKKPNKRIDVLDELLSKQDFLVEGGFSLADVAVASYLLYVPQFFQGVSLSRWPNVVRYMKRCAERKAYGDAFGPQVQSYLVAACDGMIGSEKDDKKKLFGMF
;
A
#
# COMPACT_ATOMS: atom_id res chain seq x y z
N MET A 1 6.79 24.08 -6.62
CA MET A 1 7.24 22.78 -6.05
C MET A 1 6.19 22.28 -5.06
N LYS A 2 5.54 21.15 -5.31
CA LYS A 2 4.66 20.51 -4.30
C LYS A 2 5.54 20.13 -3.10
N LYS A 3 5.22 20.61 -1.90
CA LYS A 3 5.94 20.22 -0.68
C LYS A 3 5.91 18.69 -0.56
N PRO A 4 7.04 18.01 -0.26
CA PRO A 4 7.04 16.57 -0.08
C PRO A 4 6.06 16.20 1.04
N ASN A 5 5.21 15.21 0.79
CA ASN A 5 4.22 14.74 1.75
C ASN A 5 4.93 13.94 2.86
N LYS A 6 5.53 14.66 3.80
CA LYS A 6 6.33 14.10 4.90
C LYS A 6 5.61 13.01 5.71
N ARG A 7 4.27 12.98 5.66
CA ARG A 7 3.47 12.02 6.45
C ARG A 7 3.51 10.61 5.84
N ILE A 8 3.43 10.48 4.52
CA ILE A 8 3.50 9.15 3.89
C ILE A 8 4.94 8.64 3.93
N ASP A 9 5.94 9.51 3.82
CA ASP A 9 7.35 9.12 3.99
C ASP A 9 7.59 8.51 5.39
N VAL A 10 7.06 9.13 6.45
CA VAL A 10 7.14 8.59 7.83
C VAL A 10 6.39 7.26 7.97
N LEU A 11 5.21 7.14 7.34
CA LEU A 11 4.44 5.90 7.38
C LEU A 11 5.17 4.76 6.66
N ASP A 12 5.78 5.02 5.51
CA ASP A 12 6.57 4.03 4.78
C ASP A 12 7.80 3.59 5.58
N GLU A 13 8.48 4.53 6.24
CA GLU A 13 9.60 4.20 7.12
C GLU A 13 9.14 3.35 8.31
N LEU A 14 8.01 3.68 8.94
CA LEU A 14 7.44 2.88 10.03
C LEU A 14 7.16 1.45 9.56
N LEU A 15 6.47 1.30 8.42
CA LEU A 15 6.09 0.01 7.85
C LEU A 15 7.26 -0.76 7.21
N SER A 16 8.44 -0.14 7.09
CA SER A 16 9.67 -0.84 6.74
C SER A 16 10.21 -1.68 7.90
N LYS A 17 9.82 -1.37 9.13
CA LYS A 17 10.31 -2.00 10.36
C LYS A 17 9.30 -2.98 10.97
N GLN A 18 8.04 -2.90 10.58
CA GLN A 18 6.96 -3.72 11.13
C GLN A 18 5.80 -3.91 10.14
N ASP A 19 5.03 -4.97 10.34
CA ASP A 19 3.95 -5.36 9.44
C ASP A 19 2.65 -4.53 9.60
N PHE A 20 2.41 -3.98 10.80
CA PHE A 20 1.19 -3.25 11.17
C PHE A 20 1.55 -2.00 11.98
N LEU A 21 0.57 -1.13 12.21
CA LEU A 21 0.83 0.22 12.76
C LEU A 21 1.20 0.23 14.24
N VAL A 22 0.77 -0.77 14.99
CA VAL A 22 1.00 -0.87 16.44
C VAL A 22 1.59 -2.25 16.76
N GLU A 23 2.34 -2.31 17.86
CA GLU A 23 2.85 -3.56 18.39
C GLU A 23 1.70 -4.50 18.78
N GLY A 24 1.92 -5.81 18.68
CA GLY A 24 0.89 -6.83 18.91
C GLY A 24 0.09 -7.24 17.67
N GLY A 25 0.37 -6.64 16.51
CA GLY A 25 -0.15 -7.07 15.21
C GLY A 25 -1.34 -6.25 14.72
N PHE A 26 -2.16 -6.86 13.87
CA PHE A 26 -3.30 -6.18 13.23
C PHE A 26 -4.32 -5.69 14.26
N SER A 27 -4.71 -4.43 14.15
CA SER A 27 -5.54 -3.73 15.13
C SER A 27 -6.58 -2.80 14.47
N LEU A 28 -7.38 -2.11 15.28
CA LEU A 28 -8.30 -1.07 14.81
C LEU A 28 -7.55 0.09 14.12
N ALA A 29 -6.32 0.39 14.52
CA ALA A 29 -5.52 1.41 13.86
C ALA A 29 -5.31 1.06 12.37
N ASP A 30 -5.11 -0.23 12.08
CA ASP A 30 -4.90 -0.69 10.72
C ASP A 30 -6.16 -0.60 9.87
N VAL A 31 -7.32 -0.95 10.45
CA VAL A 31 -8.62 -0.78 9.77
C VAL A 31 -8.83 0.69 9.41
N ALA A 32 -8.57 1.60 10.35
CA ALA A 32 -8.75 3.03 10.14
C ALA A 32 -7.84 3.56 9.02
N VAL A 33 -6.54 3.26 9.06
CA VAL A 33 -5.59 3.78 8.06
C VAL A 33 -5.72 3.09 6.70
N ALA A 34 -5.87 1.76 6.68
CA ALA A 34 -5.97 1.01 5.43
C ALA A 34 -7.22 1.40 4.63
N SER A 35 -8.33 1.76 5.28
CA SER A 35 -9.54 2.22 4.58
C SER A 35 -9.30 3.47 3.72
N TYR A 36 -8.53 4.46 4.23
CA TYR A 36 -8.16 5.64 3.46
C TYR A 36 -7.13 5.34 2.37
N LEU A 37 -6.16 4.47 2.65
CA LEU A 37 -5.13 4.13 1.66
C LEU A 37 -5.71 3.34 0.49
N LEU A 38 -6.55 2.35 0.76
CA LEU A 38 -7.17 1.49 -0.26
C LEU A 38 -8.25 2.23 -1.07
N TYR A 39 -8.79 3.33 -0.55
CA TYR A 39 -9.63 4.25 -1.32
C TYR A 39 -8.91 4.79 -2.57
N VAL A 40 -7.58 4.99 -2.50
CA VAL A 40 -6.80 5.54 -3.61
C VAL A 40 -6.85 4.67 -4.87
N PRO A 41 -6.39 3.42 -4.85
CA PRO A 41 -6.48 2.54 -6.03
C PRO A 41 -7.92 2.23 -6.42
N GLN A 42 -8.88 2.27 -5.47
CA GLN A 42 -10.29 2.01 -5.78
C GLN A 42 -10.93 3.10 -6.64
N PHE A 43 -10.67 4.37 -6.33
CA PHE A 43 -11.41 5.50 -6.93
C PHE A 43 -10.54 6.42 -7.81
N PHE A 44 -9.22 6.40 -7.67
CA PHE A 44 -8.29 7.25 -8.43
C PHE A 44 -7.37 6.41 -9.31
N GLN A 45 -7.97 5.74 -10.29
CA GLN A 45 -7.25 4.91 -11.26
C GLN A 45 -6.16 5.72 -11.98
N GLY A 46 -4.93 5.20 -11.99
CA GLY A 46 -3.76 5.87 -12.56
C GLY A 46 -2.86 6.59 -11.54
N VAL A 47 -3.28 6.73 -10.29
CA VAL A 47 -2.38 7.16 -9.20
C VAL A 47 -1.57 5.97 -8.71
N SER A 48 -0.25 6.02 -8.93
CA SER A 48 0.67 5.03 -8.37
C SER A 48 1.21 5.49 -7.02
N LEU A 49 1.18 4.56 -6.05
CA LEU A 49 1.85 4.69 -4.76
C LEU A 49 3.18 3.91 -4.70
N SER A 50 3.70 3.44 -5.84
CA SER A 50 4.92 2.62 -5.92
C SER A 50 6.17 3.27 -5.32
N ARG A 51 6.17 4.59 -5.17
CA ARG A 51 7.19 5.35 -4.43
C ARG A 51 7.31 4.93 -2.95
N TRP A 52 6.23 4.44 -2.34
CA TRP A 52 6.15 4.01 -0.95
C TRP A 52 5.83 2.52 -0.87
N PRO A 53 6.82 1.65 -1.13
CA PRO A 53 6.57 0.24 -1.33
C PRO A 53 6.16 -0.50 -0.05
N ASN A 54 6.56 -0.02 1.13
CA ASN A 54 6.15 -0.62 2.40
C ASN A 54 4.67 -0.30 2.67
N VAL A 55 4.23 0.92 2.34
CA VAL A 55 2.81 1.29 2.35
C VAL A 55 2.00 0.41 1.39
N VAL A 56 2.49 0.17 0.17
CA VAL A 56 1.78 -0.70 -0.79
C VAL A 56 1.68 -2.15 -0.29
N ARG A 57 2.76 -2.71 0.28
CA ARG A 57 2.74 -4.06 0.88
C ARG A 57 1.77 -4.15 2.06
N TYR A 58 1.73 -3.11 2.88
CA TYR A 58 0.79 -2.98 3.99
C TYR A 58 -0.67 -2.93 3.51
N MET A 59 -0.96 -2.11 2.50
CA MET A 59 -2.28 -2.04 1.85
C MET A 59 -2.72 -3.41 1.36
N LYS A 60 -1.83 -4.11 0.62
CA LYS A 60 -2.09 -5.45 0.13
C LYS A 60 -2.44 -6.40 1.27
N ARG A 61 -1.61 -6.44 2.32
CA ARG A 61 -1.81 -7.32 3.48
C ARG A 61 -3.15 -7.06 4.18
N CYS A 62 -3.58 -5.81 4.26
CA CYS A 62 -4.88 -5.45 4.82
C CYS A 62 -6.04 -5.91 3.92
N ALA A 63 -5.91 -5.73 2.61
CA ALA A 63 -6.90 -6.15 1.62
C ALA A 63 -7.03 -7.68 1.52
N GLU A 64 -5.95 -8.45 1.66
CA GLU A 64 -5.97 -9.93 1.58
C GLU A 64 -6.77 -10.60 2.71
N ARG A 65 -7.09 -9.87 3.79
CA ARG A 65 -7.82 -10.43 4.93
C ARG A 65 -9.24 -10.79 4.53
N LYS A 66 -9.71 -11.98 4.94
CA LYS A 66 -11.10 -12.44 4.71
C LYS A 66 -12.13 -11.38 5.11
N ALA A 67 -11.95 -10.72 6.26
CA ALA A 67 -12.86 -9.68 6.75
C ALA A 67 -12.98 -8.47 5.80
N TYR A 68 -11.96 -8.16 5.00
CA TYR A 68 -12.05 -7.12 3.98
C TYR A 68 -13.01 -7.53 2.86
N GLY A 69 -12.85 -8.76 2.35
CA GLY A 69 -13.76 -9.35 1.37
C GLY A 69 -15.19 -9.49 1.88
N ASP A 70 -15.37 -9.83 3.17
CA ASP A 70 -16.69 -9.89 3.80
C ASP A 70 -17.36 -8.51 3.87
N ALA A 71 -16.60 -7.43 4.07
CA ALA A 71 -17.11 -6.07 4.20
C ALA A 71 -17.38 -5.37 2.87
N PHE A 72 -16.49 -5.54 1.88
CA PHE A 72 -16.52 -4.80 0.61
C PHE A 72 -16.80 -5.66 -0.63
N GLY A 73 -16.88 -6.98 -0.45
CA GLY A 73 -17.11 -7.96 -1.52
C GLY A 73 -15.81 -8.54 -2.10
N PRO A 74 -15.84 -9.82 -2.55
CA PRO A 74 -14.65 -10.52 -3.04
C PRO A 74 -14.09 -9.93 -4.34
N GLN A 75 -14.92 -9.31 -5.17
CA GLN A 75 -14.48 -8.65 -6.41
C GLN A 75 -13.63 -7.41 -6.10
N VAL A 76 -14.08 -6.57 -5.17
CA VAL A 76 -13.35 -5.37 -4.74
C VAL A 76 -12.03 -5.78 -4.08
N GLN A 77 -12.08 -6.80 -3.23
CA GLN A 77 -10.88 -7.36 -2.60
C GLN A 77 -9.85 -7.80 -3.64
N SER A 78 -10.27 -8.62 -4.61
CA SER A 78 -9.39 -9.15 -5.65
C SER A 78 -8.78 -8.05 -6.52
N TYR A 79 -9.59 -7.05 -6.87
CA TYR A 79 -9.13 -5.87 -7.62
C TYR A 79 -8.03 -5.11 -6.87
N LEU A 80 -8.23 -4.83 -5.58
CA LEU A 80 -7.28 -4.07 -4.77
C LEU A 80 -5.97 -4.82 -4.55
N VAL A 81 -6.04 -6.13 -4.31
CA VAL A 81 -4.86 -6.98 -4.19
C VAL A 81 -4.05 -6.94 -5.49
N ALA A 82 -4.71 -7.11 -6.64
CA ALA A 82 -4.07 -7.05 -7.95
C ALA A 82 -3.46 -5.66 -8.23
N ALA A 83 -4.15 -4.58 -7.88
CA ALA A 83 -3.62 -3.22 -8.02
C ALA A 83 -2.35 -3.00 -7.17
N CYS A 84 -2.34 -3.52 -5.94
CA CYS A 84 -1.16 -3.46 -5.08
C CYS A 84 0.01 -4.29 -5.64
N ASP A 85 -0.26 -5.49 -6.19
CA ASP A 85 0.77 -6.30 -6.83
C ASP A 85 1.39 -5.61 -8.05
N GLY A 86 0.58 -4.93 -8.86
CA GLY A 86 1.08 -4.12 -9.98
C GLY A 86 2.02 -3.00 -9.51
N MET A 87 1.67 -2.31 -8.43
CA MET A 87 2.52 -1.26 -7.85
C MET A 87 3.84 -1.83 -7.29
N ILE A 88 3.81 -2.99 -6.62
CA ILE A 88 5.03 -3.66 -6.13
C ILE A 88 5.92 -4.11 -7.29
N GLY A 89 5.34 -4.59 -8.39
CA GLY A 89 6.07 -4.93 -9.61
C GLY A 89 6.83 -3.74 -10.19
N SER A 90 6.17 -2.58 -10.28
CA SER A 90 6.78 -1.36 -10.85
C SER A 90 7.99 -0.84 -10.06
N GLU A 91 8.02 -1.02 -8.74
CA GLU A 91 9.16 -0.67 -7.89
C GLU A 91 10.45 -1.38 -8.34
N LYS A 92 10.34 -2.66 -8.71
CA LYS A 92 11.50 -3.47 -9.14
C LYS A 92 12.06 -2.97 -10.46
N ASP A 93 11.21 -2.52 -11.37
CA ASP A 93 11.61 -2.01 -12.67
C ASP A 93 12.26 -0.63 -12.56
N ASP A 94 11.75 0.25 -11.69
CA ASP A 94 12.35 1.56 -11.42
C ASP A 94 13.73 1.41 -10.77
N LYS A 95 13.90 0.47 -9.84
CA LYS A 95 15.21 0.15 -9.26
C LYS A 95 16.18 -0.39 -10.33
N LYS A 96 15.75 -1.33 -11.18
CA LYS A 96 16.61 -1.85 -12.27
C LYS A 96 17.07 -0.75 -13.23
N LYS A 97 16.19 0.17 -13.61
CA LYS A 97 16.55 1.33 -14.46
C LYS A 97 17.58 2.23 -13.79
N LEU A 98 17.47 2.45 -12.48
CA LEU A 98 18.43 3.25 -11.73
C LEU A 98 19.82 2.59 -11.66
N PHE A 99 19.88 1.27 -11.46
CA PHE A 99 21.16 0.54 -11.36
C PHE A 99 21.78 0.19 -12.71
N GLY A 100 21.01 0.13 -13.80
CA GLY A 100 21.53 -0.08 -15.17
C GLY A 100 22.01 1.18 -15.87
N MET A 101 21.94 2.34 -15.21
CA MET A 101 22.37 3.64 -15.73
C MET A 101 23.73 4.09 -15.13
N PHE A 102 24.36 3.21 -14.34
CA PHE A 102 25.75 3.29 -13.86
C PHE A 102 26.54 2.09 -14.38
#